data_AF-A0A2T4PY98-F1
#
_entry.id   AF-A0A2T4PY98-F1
#
_cell.length_a   1.000
_cell.length_b   1.000
_cell.length_c   1.000
_cell.angle_alpha   90.00
_cell.angle_beta   90.00
_cell.angle_gamma   90.00
#
_symmetry.space_group_name_H-M   'P 1'
#
loop_
_entity.id
_entity.type
_entity.pdbx_description
1 polymer ?
#
loop_
_entity_poly.entity_id
_entity_poly.type
_entity_poly.pdbx_seq_one_letter_code
_entity_poly.pdbx_strand_id
1 'polypeptide(L)'
;MSLSSPIGIGLIVAVVIAIIFFVLFLIALNSKKKIKQQTEEEYQQKEQSIKASHEEALEKERIENKKTVTKQKEDYEATVNSKEREIDALKLFSKNHSEYVTDMRLIGIRERLVNEKRIRPEDMHIMANIFLPTNELNKIERISHLVLTRTGLYIIDSQLLKGHVYNGISGAQFSELPTMEQVFNTLELDKGTPQTLVLDQNSDEKSLSFINYSDEIQQIQNVAGDLQSKLNTKYTPTSILYFNPKNEGDVTISNYAQNSNVKVLVGPEQLDEFFNKFVFHGRIQYNVDDLQQIMEQIESFN
;
A
#
# COMPACT_ATOMS: atom_id res chain seq x y z
N MET A 1 68.10 69.99 -68.84
CA MET A 1 66.96 70.40 -69.69
C MET A 1 65.74 70.56 -68.81
N SER A 2 64.98 71.63 -69.02
CA SER A 2 64.05 72.29 -68.08
C SER A 2 62.87 71.44 -67.61
N LEU A 3 62.63 71.43 -66.30
CA LEU A 3 61.45 70.85 -65.64
C LEU A 3 60.29 71.85 -65.49
N SER A 4 60.08 72.72 -66.48
CA SER A 4 59.15 73.86 -66.36
C SER A 4 58.26 74.05 -67.60
N SER A 5 57.52 73.00 -67.99
CA SER A 5 56.35 73.16 -68.86
C SER A 5 55.08 72.95 -68.03
N PRO A 6 54.01 73.76 -68.23
CA PRO A 6 52.73 73.60 -67.52
C PRO A 6 52.14 72.19 -67.63
N ILE A 7 52.47 71.49 -68.71
CA ILE A 7 52.01 70.13 -69.02
C ILE A 7 52.72 69.10 -68.11
N GLY A 8 54.01 69.29 -67.79
CA GLY A 8 54.78 68.37 -66.95
C GLY A 8 54.38 68.40 -65.46
N ILE A 9 54.09 69.59 -64.92
CA ILE A 9 53.61 69.75 -63.54
C ILE A 9 52.18 69.19 -63.40
N GLY A 10 51.31 69.43 -64.40
CA GLY A 10 49.96 68.86 -64.43
C GLY A 10 49.95 67.33 -64.45
N LEU A 11 50.90 66.70 -65.15
CA LEU A 11 51.04 65.24 -65.22
C LEU A 11 51.48 64.63 -63.89
N ILE A 12 52.43 65.27 -63.19
CA ILE A 12 52.87 64.83 -61.86
C ILE A 12 51.72 64.95 -60.84
N VAL A 13 50.99 66.06 -60.85
CA VAL A 13 49.82 66.26 -59.97
C VAL A 13 48.72 65.21 -60.26
N ALA A 14 48.46 64.91 -61.53
CA ALA A 14 47.50 63.87 -61.91
C ALA A 14 47.93 62.46 -61.44
N VAL A 15 49.22 62.12 -61.53
CA VAL A 15 49.75 60.84 -61.02
C VAL A 15 49.65 60.76 -59.50
N VAL A 16 49.97 61.84 -58.78
CA VAL A 16 49.84 61.87 -57.31
C VAL A 16 48.38 61.71 -56.88
N ILE A 17 47.45 62.40 -57.56
CA ILE A 17 46.01 62.25 -57.30
C ILE A 17 45.54 60.82 -57.60
N ALA A 18 45.98 60.23 -58.71
CA ALA A 18 45.65 58.84 -59.05
C ALA A 18 46.16 57.84 -58.01
N ILE A 19 47.36 58.05 -57.46
CA ILE A 19 47.91 57.22 -56.37
C ILE A 19 47.09 57.38 -55.09
N ILE A 20 46.68 58.60 -54.73
CA ILE A 20 45.82 58.84 -53.57
C ILE A 20 44.47 58.13 -53.73
N PHE A 21 43.84 58.23 -54.91
CA PHE A 21 42.60 57.51 -55.19
C PHE A 21 42.80 55.99 -55.16
N PHE A 22 43.93 55.48 -55.64
CA PHE A 22 44.25 54.07 -55.60
C PHE A 22 44.45 53.56 -54.16
N VAL A 23 45.14 54.32 -53.30
CA VAL A 23 45.30 54.00 -51.89
C VAL A 23 43.96 54.04 -51.15
N LEU A 24 43.12 55.05 -51.39
CA LEU A 24 41.77 55.13 -50.82
C LEU A 24 40.89 53.96 -51.29
N PHE A 25 41.01 53.56 -52.56
CA PHE A 25 40.30 52.41 -53.12
C PHE A 25 40.73 51.09 -52.45
N LEU A 26 42.03 50.88 -52.23
CA LEU A 26 42.53 49.70 -51.53
C LEU A 26 42.07 49.65 -50.06
N ILE A 27 42.06 50.79 -49.36
CA ILE A 27 41.53 50.89 -47.99
C ILE A 27 40.03 50.57 -47.96
N ALA A 28 39.25 51.09 -48.91
CA ALA A 28 37.82 50.81 -49.02
C ALA A 28 37.51 49.34 -49.37
N LEU A 29 38.35 48.69 -50.16
CA LEU A 29 38.22 47.25 -50.46
C LEU A 29 38.52 46.39 -49.22
N ASN A 30 39.59 46.70 -48.50
CA ASN A 30 39.96 45.97 -47.29
C ASN A 30 38.96 46.19 -46.15
N SER A 31 38.41 47.39 -46.00
CA SER A 31 37.37 47.67 -45.00
C SER A 31 36.07 46.92 -45.32
N LYS A 32 35.63 46.90 -46.59
CA LYS A 32 34.47 46.10 -47.02
C LYS A 32 34.66 44.61 -46.78
N LYS A 33 35.86 44.08 -47.05
CA LYS A 33 36.18 42.66 -46.80
C LYS A 33 36.15 42.33 -45.31
N LYS A 34 36.71 43.19 -44.46
CA LYS A 34 36.72 43.01 -43.00
C LYS A 34 35.33 43.08 -42.38
N ILE A 35 34.50 44.04 -42.80
CA ILE A 35 33.11 44.17 -42.35
C ILE A 35 32.31 42.92 -42.75
N LYS A 36 32.47 42.45 -44.00
CA LYS A 36 31.78 41.24 -44.47
C LYS A 36 32.15 40.00 -43.63
N GLN A 37 33.43 39.81 -43.31
CA GLN A 37 33.87 38.72 -42.44
C GLN A 37 33.31 38.84 -41.02
N GLN A 38 33.33 40.04 -40.42
CA GLN A 38 32.77 40.25 -39.08
C GLN A 38 31.26 39.99 -39.03
N THR A 39 30.52 40.45 -40.03
CA THR A 39 29.07 40.19 -40.11
C THR A 39 28.77 38.70 -40.29
N GLU A 40 29.61 37.97 -41.04
CA GLU A 40 29.46 36.53 -41.26
C GLU A 40 29.79 35.72 -40.00
N GLU A 41 30.85 36.10 -39.27
CA GLU A 41 31.19 35.52 -37.95
C GLU A 41 30.11 35.79 -36.90
N GLU A 42 29.59 37.02 -36.82
CA GLU A 42 28.48 37.35 -35.92
C GLU A 42 27.20 36.56 -36.26
N TYR A 43 26.91 36.38 -37.55
CA TYR A 43 25.75 35.60 -37.99
C TYR A 43 25.91 34.12 -37.61
N GLN A 44 27.10 33.54 -37.80
CA GLN A 44 27.39 32.17 -37.42
C GLN A 44 27.33 31.95 -35.91
N GLN A 45 27.90 32.87 -35.12
CA GLN A 45 27.80 32.81 -33.65
C GLN A 45 26.35 32.91 -33.18
N LYS A 46 25.57 33.81 -33.77
CA LYS A 46 24.15 33.96 -33.45
C LYS A 46 23.36 32.71 -33.81
N GLU A 47 23.61 32.12 -34.98
CA GLU A 47 22.97 30.86 -35.40
C GLU A 47 23.31 29.70 -34.46
N GLN A 48 24.59 29.56 -34.06
CA GLN A 48 25.03 28.54 -33.11
C GLN A 48 24.39 28.74 -31.73
N SER A 49 24.32 29.99 -31.24
CA SER A 49 23.69 30.28 -29.95
C SER A 49 22.19 29.97 -29.93
N ILE A 50 21.48 30.25 -31.03
CA ILE A 50 20.06 29.94 -31.17
C ILE A 50 19.86 28.43 -31.19
N LYS A 51 20.66 27.70 -31.99
CA LYS A 51 20.62 26.23 -32.06
C LYS A 51 20.86 25.59 -30.68
N ALA A 52 21.92 26.02 -29.98
CA ALA A 52 22.24 25.52 -28.65
C ALA A 52 21.12 25.80 -27.63
N SER A 53 20.54 27.01 -27.64
CA SER A 53 19.43 27.33 -26.72
C SER A 53 18.17 26.51 -27.01
N HIS A 54 17.91 26.23 -28.29
CA HIS A 54 16.74 25.47 -28.70
C HIS A 54 16.90 23.98 -28.36
N GLU A 55 18.12 23.46 -28.47
CA GLU A 55 18.46 22.10 -28.07
C GLU A 55 18.38 21.91 -26.55
N GLU A 56 18.87 22.88 -25.77
CA GLU A 56 18.73 22.87 -24.30
C GLU A 56 17.26 22.96 -23.84
N ALA A 57 16.44 23.77 -24.51
CA ALA A 57 15.01 23.86 -24.23
C ALA A 57 14.27 22.55 -24.52
N LEU A 58 14.58 21.90 -25.65
CA LEU A 58 14.03 20.59 -26.00
C LEU A 58 14.45 19.50 -25.02
N GLU A 59 15.71 19.52 -24.55
CA GLU A 59 16.22 18.57 -23.56
C GLU A 59 15.49 18.74 -22.21
N LYS A 60 15.29 19.97 -21.75
CA LYS A 60 14.52 20.30 -20.54
C LYS A 60 13.08 19.83 -20.64
N GLU A 61 12.41 20.13 -21.74
CA GLU A 61 11.03 19.70 -21.98
C GLU A 61 10.91 18.18 -22.04
N ARG A 62 11.87 17.48 -22.66
CA ARG A 62 11.92 16.00 -22.65
C ARG A 62 12.09 15.43 -21.25
N ILE A 63 12.95 16.01 -20.42
CA ILE A 63 13.18 15.56 -19.05
C ILE A 63 11.92 15.77 -18.20
N GLU A 64 11.26 16.93 -18.32
CA GLU A 64 10.01 17.20 -17.62
C GLU A 64 8.88 16.28 -18.08
N ASN A 65 8.70 16.10 -19.39
CA ASN A 65 7.71 15.17 -19.94
C ASN A 65 7.99 13.72 -19.50
N LYS A 66 9.26 13.30 -19.45
CA LYS A 66 9.60 11.96 -18.97
C LYS A 66 9.23 11.80 -17.49
N LYS A 67 9.47 12.81 -16.66
CA LYS A 67 9.09 12.79 -15.23
C LYS A 67 7.57 12.75 -15.05
N THR A 68 6.82 13.58 -15.76
CA THR A 68 5.36 13.61 -15.66
C THR A 68 4.74 12.30 -16.14
N VAL A 69 5.20 11.76 -17.27
CA VAL A 69 4.73 10.46 -17.80
C VAL A 69 5.06 9.31 -16.85
N THR A 70 6.26 9.31 -16.25
CA THR A 70 6.64 8.25 -15.27
C THR A 70 5.74 8.33 -14.03
N LYS A 71 5.53 9.53 -13.49
CA LYS A 71 4.65 9.73 -12.33
C LYS A 71 3.20 9.35 -12.63
N GLN A 72 2.68 9.75 -13.79
CA GLN A 72 1.33 9.38 -14.23
C GLN A 72 1.19 7.86 -14.39
N LYS A 73 2.23 7.18 -14.87
CA LYS A 73 2.24 5.72 -14.99
C LYS A 73 2.24 5.05 -13.62
N GLU A 74 3.06 5.51 -12.68
CA GLU A 74 3.09 5.02 -11.30
C GLU A 74 1.74 5.23 -10.59
N ASP A 75 1.15 6.43 -10.72
CA ASP A 75 -0.16 6.76 -10.14
C ASP A 75 -1.27 5.90 -10.78
N TYR A 76 -1.21 5.67 -12.10
CA TYR A 76 -2.15 4.81 -12.81
C TYR A 76 -2.01 3.34 -12.39
N GLU A 77 -0.80 2.80 -12.32
CA GLU A 77 -0.54 1.43 -11.86
C GLU A 77 -0.99 1.25 -10.40
N ALA A 78 -0.75 2.22 -9.52
CA ALA A 78 -1.26 2.20 -8.14
C ALA A 78 -2.80 2.18 -8.11
N THR A 79 -3.46 2.98 -8.95
CA THR A 79 -4.92 3.04 -9.04
C THR A 79 -5.49 1.74 -9.60
N VAL A 80 -4.91 1.19 -10.66
CA VAL A 80 -5.32 -0.09 -11.27
C VAL A 80 -5.16 -1.22 -10.27
N ASN A 81 -4.02 -1.31 -9.58
CA ASN A 81 -3.80 -2.32 -8.54
C ASN A 81 -4.80 -2.20 -7.39
N SER A 82 -5.15 -0.98 -6.97
CA SER A 82 -6.19 -0.75 -5.97
C SER A 82 -7.57 -1.19 -6.48
N LYS A 83 -7.90 -0.89 -7.74
CA LYS A 83 -9.18 -1.27 -8.36
C LYS A 83 -9.29 -2.75 -8.66
N GLU A 84 -8.20 -3.43 -9.02
CA GLU A 84 -8.17 -4.89 -9.20
C GLU A 84 -8.38 -5.61 -7.86
N ARG A 85 -7.76 -5.13 -6.78
CA ARG A 85 -8.06 -5.63 -5.42
C ARG A 85 -9.51 -5.40 -5.03
N GLU A 86 -10.06 -4.23 -5.35
CA GLU A 86 -11.49 -3.93 -5.15
C GLU A 86 -12.38 -4.87 -5.97
N ILE A 87 -11.99 -5.21 -7.20
CA ILE A 87 -12.71 -6.15 -8.08
C ILE A 87 -12.63 -7.59 -7.59
N ASP A 88 -11.47 -8.05 -7.12
CA ASP A 88 -11.31 -9.38 -6.55
C ASP A 88 -12.04 -9.51 -5.22
N ALA A 89 -12.03 -8.42 -4.43
CA ALA A 89 -12.92 -8.29 -3.28
C ALA A 89 -14.39 -8.36 -3.72
N LEU A 90 -14.82 -7.64 -4.78
CA LEU A 90 -16.18 -7.66 -5.35
C LEU A 90 -16.65 -9.05 -5.82
N LYS A 91 -15.76 -9.90 -6.35
CA LYS A 91 -16.08 -11.29 -6.68
C LYS A 91 -16.39 -12.14 -5.43
N LEU A 92 -15.86 -11.76 -4.26
CA LEU A 92 -16.14 -12.36 -2.95
C LEU A 92 -17.48 -11.90 -2.33
N PHE A 93 -18.06 -10.78 -2.77
CA PHE A 93 -19.25 -10.15 -2.14
C PHE A 93 -20.49 -11.04 -2.13
N SER A 94 -20.57 -12.05 -3.00
CA SER A 94 -21.79 -12.83 -3.12
C SER A 94 -22.09 -13.73 -1.89
N LYS A 95 -21.15 -13.91 -0.93
CA LYS A 95 -21.38 -14.81 0.23
C LYS A 95 -20.92 -14.36 1.62
N ASN A 96 -19.95 -13.47 1.82
CA ASN A 96 -19.50 -13.15 3.20
C ASN A 96 -19.08 -11.68 3.44
N HIS A 97 -20.04 -10.82 3.78
CA HIS A 97 -19.81 -9.38 4.02
C HIS A 97 -18.85 -9.09 5.20
N SER A 98 -18.88 -9.91 6.25
CA SER A 98 -17.99 -9.74 7.42
C SER A 98 -16.52 -9.87 7.05
N GLU A 99 -16.23 -10.84 6.18
CA GLU A 99 -14.86 -11.11 5.75
C GLU A 99 -14.31 -9.96 4.92
N TYR A 100 -15.09 -9.45 3.98
CA TYR A 100 -14.71 -8.27 3.21
C TYR A 100 -14.40 -7.06 4.10
N VAL A 101 -15.26 -6.77 5.08
CA VAL A 101 -15.03 -5.65 6.00
C VAL A 101 -13.74 -5.86 6.79
N THR A 102 -13.43 -7.10 7.16
CA THR A 102 -12.18 -7.46 7.84
C THR A 102 -10.97 -7.25 6.93
N ASP A 103 -11.03 -7.72 5.69
CA ASP A 103 -9.96 -7.57 4.70
C ASP A 103 -9.62 -6.09 4.47
N MET A 104 -10.64 -5.26 4.22
CA MET A 104 -10.46 -3.82 4.03
C MET A 104 -9.86 -3.15 5.28
N ARG A 105 -10.26 -3.58 6.48
CA ARG A 105 -9.68 -3.06 7.73
C ARG A 105 -8.21 -3.47 7.88
N LEU A 106 -7.87 -4.73 7.61
CA LEU A 106 -6.50 -5.22 7.69
C LEU A 106 -5.59 -4.51 6.67
N ILE A 107 -6.07 -4.33 5.44
CA ILE A 107 -5.36 -3.56 4.40
C ILE A 107 -5.17 -2.12 4.85
N GLY A 108 -6.22 -1.46 5.37
CA GLY A 108 -6.12 -0.11 5.89
C GLY A 108 -5.12 0.03 7.04
N ILE A 109 -5.09 -0.94 7.97
CA ILE A 109 -4.08 -1.01 9.05
C ILE A 109 -2.68 -1.11 8.45
N ARG A 110 -2.46 -2.03 7.48
CA ARG A 110 -1.16 -2.21 6.83
C ARG A 110 -0.69 -0.94 6.13
N GLU A 111 -1.54 -0.36 5.29
CA GLU A 111 -1.21 0.84 4.50
C GLU A 111 -0.89 2.02 5.41
N ARG A 112 -1.68 2.23 6.46
CA ARG A 112 -1.41 3.28 7.45
C ARG A 112 -0.05 3.09 8.11
N LEU A 113 0.27 1.87 8.55
CA LEU A 113 1.55 1.56 9.20
C LEU A 113 2.76 1.69 8.28
N VAL A 114 2.62 1.32 7.00
CA VAL A 114 3.64 1.51 5.97
C VAL A 114 3.86 3.00 5.71
N ASN A 115 2.77 3.77 5.55
CA ASN A 115 2.83 5.22 5.33
C ASN A 115 3.45 5.96 6.51
N GLU A 116 3.15 5.52 7.74
CA GLU A 116 3.76 6.01 8.99
C GLU A 116 5.22 5.53 9.17
N LYS A 117 5.77 4.71 8.25
CA LYS A 117 7.10 4.10 8.31
C LYS A 117 7.36 3.26 9.56
N ARG A 118 6.29 2.73 10.16
CA ARG A 118 6.36 1.84 11.33
C ARG A 118 6.71 0.41 10.94
N ILE A 119 6.31 0.01 9.74
CA ILE A 119 6.63 -1.28 9.13
C ILE A 119 7.01 -1.07 7.67
N ARG A 120 7.73 -2.03 7.07
CA ARG A 120 7.92 -2.09 5.62
C ARG A 120 6.82 -2.94 4.98
N PRO A 121 6.52 -2.77 3.68
CA PRO A 121 5.49 -3.56 3.00
C PRO A 121 5.66 -5.08 3.15
N GLU A 122 6.90 -5.56 3.19
CA GLU A 122 7.27 -6.98 3.35
C GLU A 122 7.16 -7.50 4.80
N ASP A 123 6.87 -6.65 5.77
CA ASP A 123 6.77 -7.07 7.18
C ASP A 123 5.36 -7.58 7.56
N MET A 124 4.36 -7.43 6.67
CA MET A 124 2.98 -7.88 6.87
C MET A 124 2.31 -8.34 5.55
N HIS A 125 1.92 -9.62 5.50
CA HIS A 125 1.12 -10.19 4.42
C HIS A 125 -0.27 -10.54 4.93
N ILE A 126 -1.30 -10.26 4.11
CA ILE A 126 -2.70 -10.58 4.41
C ILE A 126 -3.16 -11.54 3.33
N MET A 127 -3.66 -12.70 3.75
CA MET A 127 -4.20 -13.73 2.89
C MET A 127 -5.62 -14.04 3.33
N ALA A 128 -6.52 -14.21 2.37
CA ALA A 128 -7.91 -14.55 2.63
C ALA A 128 -8.26 -15.88 1.94
N ASN A 129 -9.27 -16.58 2.45
CA ASN A 129 -9.80 -17.82 1.87
C ASN A 129 -8.75 -18.91 1.62
N ILE A 130 -7.98 -19.23 2.65
CA ILE A 130 -7.02 -20.34 2.56
C ILE A 130 -7.76 -21.64 2.83
N PHE A 131 -7.66 -22.59 1.92
CA PHE A 131 -8.16 -23.94 2.07
C PHE A 131 -7.01 -24.85 2.50
N LEU A 132 -7.14 -25.46 3.67
CA LEU A 132 -6.15 -26.42 4.16
C LEU A 132 -6.55 -27.83 3.71
N PRO A 133 -5.66 -28.55 3.00
CA PRO A 133 -5.91 -29.94 2.63
C PRO A 133 -5.92 -30.78 3.89
N THR A 134 -7.05 -31.42 4.24
CA THR A 134 -7.08 -32.33 5.38
C THR A 134 -6.76 -33.76 4.93
N ASN A 135 -6.39 -34.61 5.88
CA ASN A 135 -6.16 -36.03 5.63
C ASN A 135 -7.46 -36.78 5.30
N GLU A 136 -8.62 -36.16 5.52
CA GLU A 136 -9.93 -36.71 5.20
C GLU A 136 -10.41 -36.15 3.87
N LEU A 137 -10.61 -37.02 2.87
CA LEU A 137 -11.00 -36.66 1.49
C LEU A 137 -12.28 -35.77 1.39
N ASN A 138 -13.07 -35.67 2.45
CA ASN A 138 -14.34 -34.94 2.48
C ASN A 138 -14.36 -33.71 3.41
N LYS A 139 -13.26 -33.39 4.10
CA LYS A 139 -13.20 -32.21 4.99
C LYS A 139 -12.19 -31.23 4.43
N ILE A 140 -12.64 -30.06 3.99
CA ILE A 140 -11.75 -28.95 3.66
C ILE A 140 -11.93 -27.91 4.76
N GLU A 141 -10.87 -27.61 5.48
CA GLU A 141 -10.88 -26.55 6.48
C GLU A 141 -10.54 -25.23 5.80
N ARG A 142 -11.42 -24.23 5.94
CA ARG A 142 -11.21 -22.89 5.38
C ARG A 142 -10.81 -21.93 6.49
N ILE A 143 -9.73 -21.20 6.26
CA ILE A 143 -9.34 -20.05 7.05
C ILE A 143 -9.85 -18.79 6.34
N SER A 144 -10.68 -18.02 7.04
CA SER A 144 -11.24 -16.75 6.55
C SER A 144 -10.11 -15.75 6.23
N HIS A 145 -9.23 -15.47 7.20
CA HIS A 145 -8.01 -14.69 6.98
C HIS A 145 -6.82 -15.24 7.75
N LEU A 146 -5.66 -15.12 7.14
CA LEU A 146 -4.36 -15.33 7.76
C LEU A 146 -3.49 -14.10 7.54
N VAL A 147 -3.02 -13.52 8.63
CA VAL A 147 -2.08 -12.41 8.61
C VAL A 147 -0.71 -12.93 9.02
N LEU A 148 0.26 -12.79 8.14
CA LEU A 148 1.66 -13.15 8.37
C LEU A 148 2.42 -11.89 8.77
N THR A 149 3.04 -11.86 9.94
CA THR A 149 3.93 -10.77 10.34
C THR A 149 5.21 -11.31 10.94
N ARG A 150 6.22 -10.43 11.06
CA ARG A 150 7.49 -10.79 11.69
C ARG A 150 7.38 -11.24 13.14
N THR A 151 6.26 -10.95 13.82
CA THR A 151 6.06 -11.29 15.24
C THR A 151 5.14 -12.47 15.45
N GLY A 152 4.47 -12.96 14.41
CA GLY A 152 3.58 -14.11 14.52
C GLY A 152 2.73 -14.33 13.28
N LEU A 153 2.02 -15.45 13.27
CA LEU A 153 0.95 -15.73 12.32
C LEU A 153 -0.38 -15.55 13.04
N TYR A 154 -1.37 -14.94 12.41
CA TYR A 154 -2.66 -14.63 13.03
C TYR A 154 -3.81 -15.13 12.16
N ILE A 155 -4.58 -16.07 12.68
CA ILE A 155 -5.80 -16.56 12.04
C ILE A 155 -6.95 -15.70 12.53
N ILE A 156 -7.68 -15.07 11.62
CA ILE A 156 -8.82 -14.21 11.96
C ILE A 156 -10.07 -14.81 11.32
N ASP A 157 -10.98 -15.25 12.18
CA ASP A 157 -12.35 -15.56 11.77
C ASP A 157 -13.28 -14.44 12.19
N SER A 158 -14.12 -13.99 11.26
CA SER A 158 -14.83 -12.71 11.39
C SER A 158 -16.33 -12.87 11.27
N GLN A 159 -17.09 -12.32 12.22
CA GLN A 159 -18.55 -12.37 12.26
C GLN A 159 -19.16 -10.97 12.26
N LEU A 160 -20.31 -10.78 11.62
CA LEU A 160 -21.07 -9.53 11.72
C LEU A 160 -22.01 -9.58 12.91
N LEU A 161 -22.00 -8.55 13.73
CA LEU A 161 -22.73 -8.49 14.99
C LEU A 161 -23.36 -7.12 15.19
N LYS A 162 -24.53 -7.10 15.82
CA LYS A 162 -25.07 -5.92 16.49
C LYS A 162 -25.63 -6.36 17.84
N GLY A 163 -24.91 -6.02 18.91
CA GLY A 163 -25.25 -6.42 20.26
C GLY A 163 -24.02 -6.54 21.17
N HIS A 164 -23.95 -7.61 21.95
CA HIS A 164 -22.97 -7.75 23.03
C HIS A 164 -22.31 -9.13 23.07
N VAL A 165 -20.99 -9.14 23.24
CA VAL A 165 -20.18 -10.36 23.41
C VAL A 165 -19.85 -10.56 24.89
N TYR A 166 -20.28 -11.67 25.47
CA TYR A 166 -19.86 -12.15 26.79
C TYR A 166 -18.78 -13.21 26.62
N ASN A 167 -17.51 -12.81 26.67
CA ASN A 167 -16.39 -13.71 26.45
C ASN A 167 -15.92 -14.36 27.75
N GLY A 168 -15.87 -15.69 27.81
CA GLY A 168 -15.37 -16.45 28.96
C GLY A 168 -16.25 -16.41 30.21
N ILE A 169 -17.56 -16.23 30.04
CA ILE A 169 -18.51 -16.21 31.15
C ILE A 169 -18.73 -17.62 31.72
N SER A 170 -18.84 -17.75 33.04
CA SER A 170 -19.13 -19.00 33.74
C SER A 170 -20.03 -18.77 34.94
N GLY A 171 -20.32 -19.81 35.71
CA GLY A 171 -21.07 -19.71 36.97
C GLY A 171 -20.49 -18.72 37.98
N ALA A 172 -19.20 -18.39 37.87
CA ALA A 172 -18.54 -17.39 38.71
C ALA A 172 -19.11 -15.97 38.55
N GLN A 173 -19.75 -15.66 37.41
CA GLN A 173 -20.29 -14.33 37.10
C GLN A 173 -21.80 -14.22 37.37
N PHE A 174 -22.49 -15.28 37.79
CA PHE A 174 -23.96 -15.26 37.90
C PHE A 174 -24.48 -14.34 39.01
N SER A 175 -23.68 -14.06 40.05
CA SER A 175 -24.05 -13.06 41.05
C SER A 175 -24.10 -11.64 40.49
N GLU A 176 -23.23 -11.34 39.52
CA GLU A 176 -23.15 -10.03 38.87
C GLU A 176 -24.12 -9.93 37.68
N LEU A 177 -24.37 -11.05 36.99
CA LEU A 177 -25.27 -11.17 35.85
C LEU A 177 -26.29 -12.32 36.04
N PRO A 178 -27.32 -12.16 36.89
CA PRO A 178 -28.26 -13.24 37.19
C PRO A 178 -29.03 -13.77 35.97
N THR A 179 -29.25 -12.92 34.96
CA THR A 179 -29.87 -13.33 33.70
C THR A 179 -29.05 -14.38 32.95
N MET A 180 -27.73 -14.39 33.12
CA MET A 180 -26.85 -15.38 32.48
C MET A 180 -27.02 -16.76 33.08
N GLU A 181 -27.37 -16.89 34.36
CA GLU A 181 -27.69 -18.20 34.93
C GLU A 181 -28.88 -18.84 34.21
N GLN A 182 -29.92 -18.05 33.92
CA GLN A 182 -31.08 -18.53 33.17
C GLN A 182 -30.72 -18.91 31.74
N VAL A 183 -29.84 -18.13 31.07
CA VAL A 183 -29.35 -18.46 29.72
C VAL A 183 -28.61 -19.79 29.72
N PHE A 184 -27.70 -20.01 30.69
CA PHE A 184 -26.98 -21.29 30.82
C PHE A 184 -27.94 -22.47 31.07
N ASN A 185 -28.91 -22.30 31.97
CA ASN A 185 -29.90 -23.35 32.23
C ASN A 185 -30.76 -23.65 30.98
N THR A 186 -31.12 -22.62 30.20
CA THR A 186 -32.01 -22.76 29.03
C THR A 186 -31.28 -23.36 27.83
N LEU A 187 -30.00 -23.04 27.66
CA LEU A 187 -29.15 -23.57 26.60
C LEU A 187 -28.42 -24.86 27.01
N GLU A 188 -28.71 -25.39 28.22
CA GLU A 188 -28.08 -26.59 28.79
C GLU A 188 -26.54 -26.54 28.83
N LEU A 189 -25.98 -25.35 29.11
CA LEU A 189 -24.53 -25.12 29.14
C LEU A 189 -23.92 -25.51 30.49
N ASP A 190 -22.68 -26.00 30.45
CA ASP A 190 -21.92 -26.29 31.66
C ASP A 190 -21.51 -25.00 32.39
N LYS A 191 -22.02 -24.84 33.61
CA LYS A 191 -21.74 -23.70 34.49
C LYS A 191 -20.28 -23.65 34.96
N GLY A 192 -19.57 -24.78 34.96
CA GLY A 192 -18.17 -24.86 35.37
C GLY A 192 -17.18 -24.44 34.29
N THR A 193 -17.60 -24.44 33.03
CA THR A 193 -16.74 -24.17 31.88
C THR A 193 -16.98 -22.76 31.34
N PRO A 194 -15.93 -21.93 31.15
CA PRO A 194 -16.07 -20.63 30.50
C PRO A 194 -16.65 -20.76 29.09
N GLN A 195 -17.72 -20.02 28.81
CA GLN A 195 -18.40 -19.96 27.51
C GLN A 195 -18.23 -18.58 26.89
N THR A 196 -18.28 -18.52 25.56
CA THR A 196 -18.41 -17.25 24.82
C THR A 196 -19.80 -17.14 24.23
N LEU A 197 -20.62 -16.29 24.82
CA LEU A 197 -22.01 -16.09 24.43
C LEU A 197 -22.19 -14.72 23.77
N VAL A 198 -22.93 -14.69 22.68
CA VAL A 198 -23.19 -13.46 21.92
C VAL A 198 -24.69 -13.19 21.90
N LEU A 199 -25.06 -11.99 22.34
CA LEU A 199 -26.39 -11.45 22.14
C LEU A 199 -26.39 -10.69 20.81
N ASP A 200 -27.03 -11.22 19.77
CA ASP A 200 -27.14 -10.57 18.45
C ASP A 200 -28.58 -10.15 18.14
N GLN A 201 -28.70 -9.05 17.42
CA GLN A 201 -29.94 -8.61 16.80
C GLN A 201 -30.24 -9.46 15.56
N ASN A 202 -31.41 -10.10 15.56
CA ASN A 202 -31.91 -10.88 14.44
C ASN A 202 -32.29 -9.98 13.25
N SER A 203 -32.48 -10.58 12.07
CA SER A 203 -32.78 -9.85 10.83
C SER A 203 -34.09 -9.06 10.84
N ASP A 204 -35.00 -9.33 11.77
CA ASP A 204 -36.26 -8.60 11.94
C ASP A 204 -36.10 -7.27 12.71
N GLU A 205 -34.88 -6.99 13.19
CA GLU A 205 -34.48 -5.85 14.01
C GLU A 205 -35.21 -5.70 15.35
N LYS A 206 -36.13 -6.61 15.68
CA LYS A 206 -37.02 -6.50 16.85
C LYS A 206 -36.84 -7.64 17.84
N SER A 207 -36.09 -8.67 17.47
CA SER A 207 -35.75 -9.77 18.36
C SER A 207 -34.24 -9.92 18.51
N LEU A 208 -33.85 -10.49 19.64
CA LEU A 208 -32.47 -10.81 19.98
C LEU A 208 -32.33 -12.32 20.17
N SER A 209 -31.16 -12.86 19.84
CA SER A 209 -30.81 -14.26 20.10
C SER A 209 -29.51 -14.35 20.89
N PHE A 210 -29.43 -15.36 21.76
CA PHE A 210 -28.16 -15.78 22.35
C PHE A 210 -27.58 -16.90 21.50
N ILE A 211 -26.36 -16.70 21.02
CA ILE A 211 -25.61 -17.66 20.22
C ILE A 211 -24.37 -18.06 21.02
N ASN A 212 -24.14 -19.36 21.16
CA ASN A 212 -22.92 -19.87 21.79
C ASN A 212 -21.82 -19.98 20.72
N TYR A 213 -20.73 -19.23 20.91
CA TYR A 213 -19.56 -19.21 20.04
C TYR A 213 -18.39 -20.06 20.58
N SER A 214 -18.62 -20.85 21.63
CA SER A 214 -17.55 -21.64 22.27
C SER A 214 -17.03 -22.76 21.37
N ASP A 215 -17.89 -23.34 20.53
CA ASP A 215 -17.50 -24.37 19.57
C ASP A 215 -16.64 -23.76 18.44
N GLU A 216 -16.97 -22.56 17.98
CA GLU A 216 -16.20 -21.80 17.00
C GLU A 216 -14.82 -21.43 17.57
N ILE A 217 -14.73 -21.06 18.84
CA ILE A 217 -13.45 -20.84 19.52
C ILE A 217 -12.59 -22.11 19.47
N GLN A 218 -13.18 -23.27 19.80
CA GLN A 218 -12.46 -24.54 19.75
C GLN A 218 -12.06 -24.89 18.31
N GLN A 219 -12.92 -24.63 17.34
CA GLN A 219 -12.64 -24.86 15.92
C GLN A 219 -11.47 -24.03 15.44
N ILE A 220 -11.44 -22.71 15.70
CA ILE A 220 -10.34 -21.84 15.26
C ILE A 220 -9.03 -22.23 15.95
N GLN A 221 -9.09 -22.72 17.20
CA GLN A 221 -7.91 -23.23 17.90
C GLN A 221 -7.38 -24.53 17.26
N ASN A 222 -8.27 -25.43 16.86
CA ASN A 222 -7.89 -26.65 16.14
C ASN A 222 -7.25 -26.32 14.79
N VAL A 223 -7.85 -25.40 14.03
CA VAL A 223 -7.31 -24.92 12.74
C VAL A 223 -5.91 -24.31 12.92
N ALA A 224 -5.65 -23.59 14.01
CA ALA A 224 -4.32 -23.08 14.32
C ALA A 224 -3.29 -24.19 14.56
N GLY A 225 -3.68 -25.25 15.28
CA GLY A 225 -2.84 -26.43 15.49
C GLY A 225 -2.55 -27.18 14.19
N ASP A 226 -3.56 -27.35 13.35
CA ASP A 226 -3.43 -28.01 12.05
C ASP A 226 -2.55 -27.19 11.10
N LEU A 227 -2.73 -25.87 11.06
CA LEU A 227 -1.88 -24.98 10.28
C LEU A 227 -0.42 -25.04 10.74
N GLN A 228 -0.18 -25.02 12.06
CA GLN A 228 1.16 -25.18 12.62
C GLN A 228 1.81 -26.49 12.17
N SER A 229 1.07 -27.60 12.26
CA SER A 229 1.60 -28.92 11.88
C SER A 229 1.88 -29.00 10.38
N LYS A 230 1.03 -28.41 9.53
CA LYS A 230 1.18 -28.46 8.07
C LYS A 230 2.33 -27.59 7.57
N LEU A 231 2.48 -26.39 8.13
CA LEU A 231 3.59 -25.49 7.81
C LEU A 231 4.88 -25.81 8.56
N ASN A 232 4.82 -26.77 9.49
CA ASN A 232 5.92 -27.12 10.39
C ASN A 232 6.53 -25.88 11.09
N THR A 233 5.67 -24.95 11.52
CA THR A 233 6.12 -23.70 12.14
C THR A 233 6.47 -23.89 13.60
N LYS A 234 7.49 -23.16 14.06
CA LYS A 234 7.94 -23.21 15.46
C LYS A 234 6.88 -22.69 16.44
N TYR A 235 6.10 -21.71 16.03
CA TYR A 235 5.09 -21.07 16.87
C TYR A 235 3.70 -21.37 16.32
N THR A 236 2.77 -21.68 17.23
CA THR A 236 1.35 -21.84 16.90
C THR A 236 0.78 -20.48 16.45
N PRO A 237 0.06 -20.42 15.31
CA PRO A 237 -0.69 -19.24 14.92
C PRO A 237 -1.61 -18.76 16.04
N THR A 238 -1.68 -17.44 16.24
CA THR A 238 -2.61 -16.83 17.20
C THR A 238 -3.99 -16.79 16.59
N SER A 239 -4.95 -17.46 17.23
CA SER A 239 -6.35 -17.46 16.83
C SER A 239 -7.06 -16.19 17.30
N ILE A 240 -7.85 -15.58 16.41
CA ILE A 240 -8.65 -14.39 16.69
C ILE A 240 -10.07 -14.62 16.20
N LEU A 241 -11.03 -14.52 17.10
CA LEU A 241 -12.46 -14.39 16.76
C LEU A 241 -12.82 -12.91 16.80
N TYR A 242 -13.20 -12.37 15.66
CA TYR A 242 -13.40 -10.95 15.46
C TYR A 242 -14.85 -10.62 15.12
N PHE A 243 -15.48 -9.74 15.89
CA PHE A 243 -16.84 -9.30 15.63
C PHE A 243 -16.83 -7.90 14.98
N ASN A 244 -17.18 -7.87 13.70
CA ASN A 244 -17.47 -6.65 12.97
C ASN A 244 -18.83 -6.09 13.38
N PRO A 245 -18.92 -4.78 13.64
CA PRO A 245 -20.19 -4.16 13.93
C PRO A 245 -20.97 -3.91 12.64
N LYS A 246 -22.28 -4.17 12.65
CA LYS A 246 -23.17 -3.90 11.49
C LYS A 246 -23.17 -2.39 11.14
N ASN A 247 -23.15 -1.51 12.16
CA ASN A 247 -22.86 -0.08 12.05
C ASN A 247 -21.88 0.33 13.15
N GLU A 248 -21.17 1.45 13.00
CA GLU A 248 -20.21 1.91 14.03
C GLU A 248 -20.85 2.02 15.42
N GLY A 249 -20.18 1.45 16.42
CA GLY A 249 -20.66 1.42 17.82
C GLY A 249 -21.68 0.33 18.15
N ASP A 250 -22.13 -0.48 17.18
CA ASP A 250 -23.16 -1.51 17.39
C ASP A 250 -22.72 -2.72 18.23
N VAL A 251 -21.43 -2.85 18.54
CA VAL A 251 -20.89 -4.03 19.23
C VAL A 251 -20.10 -3.63 20.45
N THR A 252 -20.40 -4.32 21.55
CA THR A 252 -19.71 -4.17 22.83
C THR A 252 -19.26 -5.54 23.36
N ILE A 253 -18.30 -5.56 24.27
CA ILE A 253 -17.76 -6.81 24.85
C ILE A 253 -17.58 -6.67 26.36
N SER A 254 -17.99 -7.71 27.09
CA SER A 254 -17.57 -7.99 28.46
C SER A 254 -16.62 -9.19 28.43
N ASN A 255 -15.36 -8.97 28.82
CA ASN A 255 -14.33 -9.99 28.73
C ASN A 255 -13.96 -10.53 30.12
N TYR A 256 -14.37 -11.76 30.41
CA TYR A 256 -14.06 -12.51 31.63
C TYR A 256 -12.99 -13.58 31.42
N ALA A 257 -12.59 -13.82 30.16
CA ALA A 257 -11.58 -14.83 29.83
C ALA A 257 -10.19 -14.40 30.34
N GLN A 258 -9.68 -15.10 31.35
CA GLN A 258 -8.38 -14.77 31.94
C GLN A 258 -7.19 -15.32 31.13
N ASN A 259 -7.32 -16.49 30.51
CA ASN A 259 -6.25 -17.13 29.72
C ASN A 259 -6.84 -17.91 28.54
N SER A 260 -7.32 -17.19 27.52
CA SER A 260 -7.76 -17.82 26.28
C SER A 260 -6.62 -17.84 25.24
N ASN A 261 -6.44 -19.00 24.61
CA ASN A 261 -5.58 -19.16 23.42
C ASN A 261 -6.15 -18.43 22.20
N VAL A 262 -7.45 -18.12 22.23
CA VAL A 262 -8.14 -17.35 21.20
C VAL A 262 -8.42 -15.93 21.71
N LYS A 263 -8.01 -14.92 20.95
CA LYS A 263 -8.34 -13.53 21.24
C LYS A 263 -9.72 -13.21 20.69
N VAL A 264 -10.60 -12.66 21.52
CA VAL A 264 -11.91 -12.18 21.08
C VAL A 264 -11.87 -10.66 21.01
N LEU A 265 -12.08 -10.11 19.81
CA LEU A 265 -11.98 -8.68 19.54
C LEU A 265 -13.32 -8.18 18.98
N VAL A 266 -13.68 -6.95 19.33
CA VAL A 266 -14.89 -6.29 18.78
C VAL A 266 -14.57 -4.93 18.20
N GLY A 267 -15.11 -4.66 17.01
CA GLY A 267 -14.99 -3.35 16.40
C GLY A 267 -13.62 -3.01 15.82
N PRO A 268 -13.56 -1.99 14.94
CA PRO A 268 -12.32 -1.60 14.27
C PRO A 268 -11.25 -1.12 15.24
N GLU A 269 -11.63 -0.43 16.32
CA GLU A 269 -10.69 0.13 17.31
C GLU A 269 -9.88 -0.96 18.02
N GLN A 270 -10.53 -2.04 18.49
CA GLN A 270 -9.81 -3.12 19.17
C GLN A 270 -8.92 -3.91 18.21
N LEU A 271 -9.35 -4.09 16.95
CA LEU A 271 -8.51 -4.73 15.93
C LEU A 271 -7.26 -3.89 15.64
N ASP A 272 -7.44 -2.58 15.45
CA ASP A 272 -6.34 -1.65 15.22
C ASP A 272 -5.39 -1.59 16.42
N GLU A 273 -5.93 -1.49 17.65
CA GLU A 273 -5.14 -1.52 18.87
C GLU A 273 -4.36 -2.84 19.01
N PHE A 274 -5.00 -3.97 18.70
CA PHE A 274 -4.36 -5.28 18.76
C PHE A 274 -3.12 -5.34 17.86
N PHE A 275 -3.27 -4.97 16.59
CA PHE A 275 -2.16 -4.97 15.64
C PHE A 275 -1.10 -3.93 16.00
N ASN A 276 -1.51 -2.70 16.35
CA ASN A 276 -0.59 -1.64 16.71
C ASN A 276 0.25 -1.97 17.94
N LYS A 277 -0.37 -2.42 19.04
CA LYS A 277 0.31 -2.58 20.32
C LYS A 277 0.95 -3.95 20.49
N PHE A 278 0.28 -5.02 20.09
CA PHE A 278 0.71 -6.38 20.43
C PHE A 278 1.42 -7.08 19.29
N VAL A 279 1.02 -6.82 18.04
CA VAL A 279 1.65 -7.44 16.87
C VAL A 279 2.96 -6.72 16.55
N PHE A 280 2.96 -5.40 16.33
CA PHE A 280 4.18 -4.73 15.84
C PHE A 280 5.21 -4.32 16.91
N HIS A 281 4.87 -4.41 18.19
CA HIS A 281 5.85 -4.25 19.29
C HIS A 281 6.22 -5.57 19.96
N GLY A 282 5.71 -6.70 19.43
CA GLY A 282 6.01 -8.03 19.92
C GLY A 282 7.44 -8.48 19.64
N ARG A 283 7.83 -9.61 20.24
CA ARG A 283 9.10 -10.27 19.93
C ARG A 283 9.06 -10.81 18.49
N ILE A 284 10.08 -10.49 17.71
CA ILE A 284 10.24 -11.04 16.35
C ILE A 284 10.36 -12.57 16.43
N GLN A 285 9.50 -13.25 15.70
CA GLN A 285 9.42 -14.71 15.57
C GLN A 285 9.88 -15.19 14.19
N TYR A 286 9.68 -14.38 13.15
CA TYR A 286 9.93 -14.70 11.75
C TYR A 286 10.72 -13.58 11.05
N ASN A 287 11.62 -13.95 10.15
CA ASN A 287 12.27 -13.03 9.21
C ASN A 287 11.49 -12.97 7.89
N VAL A 288 11.89 -12.09 6.96
CA VAL A 288 11.18 -11.90 5.68
C VAL A 288 11.20 -13.16 4.82
N ASP A 289 12.32 -13.88 4.79
CA ASP A 289 12.45 -15.13 4.02
C ASP A 289 11.56 -16.23 4.60
N ASP A 290 11.43 -16.30 5.93
CA ASP A 290 10.51 -17.24 6.60
C ASP A 290 9.05 -16.95 6.17
N LEU A 291 8.65 -15.67 6.14
CA LEU A 291 7.30 -15.28 5.74
C LEU A 291 7.02 -15.61 4.27
N GLN A 292 8.01 -15.40 3.39
CA GLN A 292 7.92 -15.74 1.98
C GLN A 292 7.77 -17.26 1.78
N GLN A 293 8.54 -18.08 2.51
CA GLN A 293 8.41 -19.54 2.45
C GLN A 293 7.05 -20.03 2.94
N ILE A 294 6.54 -19.45 4.03
CA ILE A 294 5.20 -19.76 4.54
C ILE A 294 4.14 -19.39 3.50
N MET A 295 4.28 -18.23 2.86
CA MET A 295 3.37 -17.79 1.80
C MET A 295 3.34 -18.78 0.62
N GLU A 296 4.50 -19.16 0.10
CA GLU A 296 4.61 -20.11 -1.02
C GLU A 296 4.01 -21.49 -0.66
N GLN A 297 4.21 -21.96 0.57
CA GLN A 297 3.59 -23.20 1.03
C GLN A 297 2.06 -23.11 1.07
N ILE A 298 1.52 -22.00 1.56
CA ILE A 298 0.07 -21.78 1.63
C ILE A 298 -0.54 -21.67 0.24
N GLU A 299 0.13 -20.96 -0.68
CA GLU A 299 -0.31 -20.87 -2.07
C GLU A 299 -0.33 -22.24 -2.75
N SER A 300 0.59 -23.15 -2.39
CA SER A 300 0.58 -24.53 -2.92
C SER A 300 -0.62 -25.38 -2.46
N PHE A 301 -1.37 -24.94 -1.44
CA PHE A 301 -2.55 -25.64 -0.94
C PHE A 301 -3.84 -25.26 -1.69
N ASN A 302 -3.85 -24.13 -2.39
CA ASN A 302 -5.03 -23.56 -3.07
C ASN A 302 -4.94 -23.70 -4.59
#